data_AF-A0A3M9M526-F1
#
_entry.id   AF-A0A3M9M526-F1
#
_cell.length_a   1.000
_cell.length_b   1.000
_cell.length_c   1.000
_cell.angle_alpha   90.00
_cell.angle_beta   90.00
_cell.angle_gamma   90.00
#
_symmetry.space_group_name_H-M   'P 1'
#
loop_
_entity.id
_entity.type
_entity.pdbx_description
1 polymer ?
#
loop_
_entity_poly.entity_id
_entity_poly.type
_entity_poly.pdbx_seq_one_letter_code
_entity_poly.pdbx_strand_id
1 'polypeptide(L)'
;MYSGRASGRSVAVARHNDQTSDPARGIERLTVVRAADVAELTDLLGALVRADAALGWTAPPSASDLRGLLESLVATGPADACVVVARHTGAVAGFGYWRRHA
;
A
#
# COMPACT_ATOMS: atom_id res chain seq x y z
N MET A 1 43.28 -13.20 -52.89
CA MET A 1 42.22 -12.23 -53.26
C MET A 1 40.86 -12.86 -52.93
N TYR A 2 40.18 -12.44 -51.86
CA TYR A 2 38.80 -11.94 -51.88
C TYR A 2 38.43 -11.49 -50.46
N SER A 3 37.87 -10.30 -50.37
CA SER A 3 37.53 -9.54 -49.18
C SER A 3 36.17 -9.98 -48.63
N GLY A 4 36.11 -10.32 -47.34
CA GLY A 4 34.85 -10.58 -46.63
C GLY A 4 34.36 -9.32 -45.93
N ARG A 5 33.39 -8.61 -46.53
CA ARG A 5 32.64 -7.54 -45.85
C ARG A 5 31.68 -8.17 -44.82
N ALA A 6 31.93 -7.92 -43.54
CA ALA A 6 30.92 -8.11 -42.50
C ALA A 6 29.92 -6.94 -42.55
N SER A 7 28.70 -7.23 -43.00
CA SER A 7 27.56 -6.31 -42.96
C SER A 7 27.07 -6.20 -41.52
N GLY A 8 27.22 -5.02 -40.92
CA GLY A 8 26.71 -4.72 -39.59
C GLY A 8 25.18 -4.66 -39.58
N ARG A 9 24.55 -5.63 -38.94
CA ARG A 9 23.18 -5.48 -38.44
C ARG A 9 23.26 -5.08 -36.97
N SER A 10 23.02 -3.80 -36.71
CA SER A 10 22.79 -3.29 -35.36
C SER A 10 21.41 -3.76 -34.91
N VAL A 11 21.36 -4.71 -33.97
CA VAL A 11 20.11 -5.10 -33.32
C VAL A 11 19.90 -4.13 -32.17
N ALA A 12 18.91 -3.25 -32.31
CA ALA A 12 18.46 -2.43 -31.21
C ALA A 12 17.91 -3.34 -30.11
N VAL A 13 18.68 -3.49 -29.03
CA VAL A 13 18.18 -4.12 -27.79
C VAL A 13 17.13 -3.17 -27.23
N ALA A 14 15.87 -3.52 -27.41
CA ALA A 14 14.76 -2.88 -26.70
C ALA A 14 15.06 -3.03 -25.20
N ARG A 15 15.46 -1.92 -24.57
CA ARG A 15 15.51 -1.81 -23.12
C ARG A 15 14.08 -1.97 -22.65
N HIS A 16 13.73 -3.19 -22.22
CA HIS A 16 12.53 -3.43 -21.46
C HIS A 16 12.64 -2.53 -20.24
N ASN A 17 11.82 -1.48 -20.23
CA ASN A 17 11.84 -0.46 -19.21
C ASN A 17 11.26 -1.13 -17.96
N ASP A 18 12.14 -1.72 -17.14
CA ASP A 18 11.80 -2.26 -15.84
C ASP A 18 11.44 -1.08 -14.93
N GLN A 19 10.19 -0.60 -15.07
CA GLN A 19 9.53 0.25 -14.11
C GLN A 19 9.05 -0.63 -12.95
N THR A 20 9.96 -1.28 -12.25
CA THR A 20 9.71 -1.69 -10.87
C THR A 20 9.61 -0.41 -10.06
N SER A 21 8.41 0.16 -10.03
CA SER A 21 8.06 1.27 -9.14
C SER A 21 8.35 0.79 -7.72
N ASP A 22 9.27 1.46 -7.03
CA ASP A 22 9.58 1.18 -5.64
C ASP A 22 8.27 1.15 -4.83
N PRO A 23 7.82 -0.01 -4.32
CA PRO A 23 6.55 -0.12 -3.62
C PRO A 23 6.56 0.69 -2.32
N ALA A 24 7.73 0.97 -1.75
CA ALA A 24 7.86 1.82 -0.55
C ALA A 24 7.52 3.28 -0.84
N ARG A 25 7.60 3.73 -2.10
CA ARG A 25 7.27 5.11 -2.51
C ARG A 25 5.79 5.46 -2.32
N GLY A 26 4.92 4.45 -2.16
CA GLY A 26 3.49 4.61 -1.89
C GLY A 26 3.09 4.35 -0.43
N ILE A 27 4.01 4.02 0.47
CA ILE A 27 3.68 3.69 1.87
C ILE A 27 3.87 4.93 2.74
N GLU A 28 2.78 5.40 3.34
CA GLU A 28 2.73 6.62 4.14
C GLU A 28 2.38 6.28 5.58
N ARG A 29 3.17 6.78 6.53
CA ARG A 29 2.81 6.71 7.95
C ARG A 29 1.71 7.71 8.25
N LEU A 30 0.64 7.26 8.87
CA LEU A 30 -0.44 8.13 9.31
C LEU A 30 -0.05 8.82 10.62
N THR A 31 0.04 10.15 10.60
CA THR A 31 0.29 10.99 11.79
C THR A 31 -0.93 11.81 12.20
N VAL A 32 -1.92 11.91 11.32
CA VAL A 32 -3.21 12.57 11.53
C VAL A 32 -4.28 11.76 10.80
N VAL A 33 -5.42 11.54 11.45
CA VAL A 33 -6.55 10.84 10.85
C VAL A 33 -7.38 11.81 10.00
N ARG A 34 -7.50 11.52 8.70
CA ARG A 34 -8.36 12.30 7.79
C ARG A 34 -9.63 11.51 7.45
N ALA A 35 -10.70 12.24 7.15
CA ALA A 35 -11.98 11.62 6.77
C ALA A 35 -11.86 10.73 5.52
N ALA A 36 -11.04 11.12 4.54
CA ALA A 36 -10.78 10.33 3.34
C ALA A 36 -10.10 8.99 3.67
N ASP A 37 -9.11 9.00 4.54
CA ASP A 37 -8.40 7.78 4.98
C ASP A 37 -9.37 6.81 5.65
N VAL A 38 -10.24 7.33 6.53
CA VAL A 38 -11.29 6.52 7.18
C VAL A 38 -12.23 5.93 6.13
N ALA A 39 -12.71 6.72 5.16
CA ALA A 39 -13.64 6.22 4.15
C ALA A 39 -13.03 5.13 3.28
N GLU A 40 -11.87 5.39 2.67
CA GLU A 40 -11.21 4.44 1.77
C GLU A 40 -10.80 3.15 2.47
N LEU A 41 -10.30 3.24 3.72
CA LEU A 41 -9.96 2.06 4.49
C LEU A 41 -11.19 1.28 4.95
N THR A 42 -12.31 1.96 5.24
CA THR A 42 -13.58 1.30 5.61
C THR A 42 -14.09 0.48 4.43
N ASP A 43 -14.06 1.06 3.23
CA ASP A 43 -14.47 0.37 2.00
C ASP A 43 -13.56 -0.82 1.70
N LEU A 44 -12.23 -0.64 1.80
CA LEU A 44 -11.24 -1.71 1.60
C LEU A 44 -11.46 -2.86 2.59
N LEU A 45 -11.49 -2.58 3.89
CA LEU A 45 -11.69 -3.60 4.92
C LEU A 45 -13.07 -4.26 4.80
N GLY A 46 -14.11 -3.48 4.49
CA GLY A 46 -15.43 -4.02 4.28
C GLY A 46 -15.51 -4.98 3.10
N ALA A 47 -14.81 -4.69 1.99
CA ALA A 47 -14.71 -5.59 0.85
C ALA A 47 -13.98 -6.89 1.22
N LEU A 48 -12.87 -6.80 1.97
CA LEU A 48 -12.11 -7.96 2.43
C LEU A 48 -12.92 -8.85 3.38
N VAL A 49 -13.62 -8.27 4.36
CA VAL A 49 -14.45 -9.03 5.30
C VAL A 49 -15.62 -9.71 4.58
N ARG A 50 -16.25 -9.05 3.60
CA ARG A 50 -17.28 -9.68 2.76
C ARG A 50 -16.75 -10.81 1.88
N ALA A 51 -15.45 -10.82 1.61
CA ALA A 51 -14.75 -11.90 0.90
C ALA A 51 -14.14 -12.94 1.85
N ASP A 52 -14.60 -13.01 3.11
CA ASP A 52 -14.16 -13.95 4.14
C ASP A 52 -12.68 -13.85 4.52
N ALA A 53 -12.08 -12.67 4.37
CA ALA A 53 -10.70 -12.45 4.82
C ALA A 53 -10.61 -12.57 6.36
N ALA A 54 -9.62 -13.34 6.83
CA ALA A 54 -9.37 -13.59 8.25
C ALA A 54 -8.66 -12.38 8.93
N LEU A 55 -9.38 -11.26 9.05
CA LEU A 55 -8.87 -9.99 9.58
C LEU A 55 -9.25 -9.73 11.05
N GLY A 56 -9.93 -10.68 11.70
CA GLY A 56 -10.43 -10.52 13.08
C GLY A 56 -11.78 -9.82 13.19
N TRP A 57 -12.40 -9.46 12.06
CA TRP A 57 -13.77 -8.98 11.99
C TRP A 57 -14.70 -10.05 11.41
N THR A 58 -15.83 -10.28 12.08
CA THR A 58 -16.89 -11.19 11.60
C THR A 58 -17.96 -10.46 10.77
N ALA A 59 -17.96 -9.13 10.80
CA ALA A 59 -18.81 -8.26 9.98
C ALA A 59 -17.99 -7.03 9.54
N PRO A 60 -18.28 -6.44 8.37
CA PRO A 60 -17.58 -5.24 7.91
C PRO A 60 -17.56 -4.13 8.98
N PRO A 61 -16.39 -3.51 9.28
CA PRO A 61 -16.33 -2.46 10.28
C PRO A 61 -17.11 -1.22 9.84
N SER A 62 -17.69 -0.50 10.80
CA SER A 62 -18.26 0.82 10.51
C SER A 62 -17.15 1.88 10.39
N ALA A 63 -17.48 3.01 9.75
CA ALA A 63 -16.55 4.14 9.68
C ALA A 63 -16.18 4.69 11.07
N SER A 64 -17.07 4.60 12.05
CA SER A 64 -16.78 4.98 13.45
C SER A 64 -15.81 4.02 14.11
N ASP A 65 -15.94 2.70 13.89
CA ASP A 65 -15.01 1.71 14.46
C ASP A 65 -13.60 1.95 13.93
N LEU A 66 -13.50 2.17 12.61
CA LEU A 66 -12.21 2.38 11.98
C LEU A 66 -11.59 3.72 12.38
N ARG A 67 -12.39 4.78 12.47
CA ARG A 67 -11.92 6.07 12.98
C ARG A 67 -11.36 5.92 14.39
N GLY A 68 -12.08 5.26 15.29
CA GLY A 68 -11.64 5.02 16.66
C GLY A 68 -10.33 4.23 16.73
N LEU A 69 -10.18 3.19 15.89
CA LEU A 69 -8.93 2.44 15.77
C LEU A 69 -7.77 3.35 15.34
N LEU A 70 -7.92 4.09 14.23
CA LEU A 70 -6.86 4.95 13.70
C LEU A 70 -6.48 6.06 14.68
N GLU A 71 -7.46 6.69 15.32
CA GLU A 71 -7.24 7.74 16.33
C GLU A 71 -6.47 7.17 17.53
N SER A 72 -6.83 5.96 17.99
CA SER A 72 -6.11 5.32 19.11
C SER A 72 -4.64 5.01 18.79
N LEU A 73 -4.35 4.59 17.55
CA LEU A 73 -2.99 4.29 17.09
C LEU A 73 -2.16 5.56 16.95
N VAL A 74 -2.74 6.61 16.36
CA VAL A 74 -2.08 7.91 16.21
C VAL A 74 -1.81 8.55 17.59
N ALA A 75 -2.78 8.49 18.50
CA ALA A 75 -2.65 9.06 19.85
C ALA A 75 -1.61 8.33 20.71
N THR A 76 -1.44 7.01 20.54
CA THR A 76 -0.42 6.21 21.25
C THR A 76 0.99 6.65 20.86
N GLY A 77 1.19 7.08 19.62
CA GLY A 77 2.46 7.61 19.13
C GLY A 77 3.50 6.55 18.76
N PRO A 78 4.56 6.95 18.04
CA PRO A 78 5.47 6.05 17.30
C PRO A 78 6.33 5.13 18.18
N ALA A 79 6.45 5.41 19.47
CA ALA A 79 7.19 4.56 20.40
C ALA A 79 6.48 3.23 20.66
N ASP A 80 5.14 3.27 20.66
CA ASP A 80 4.29 2.16 21.11
C ASP A 80 3.17 1.80 20.13
N ALA A 81 2.97 2.55 19.05
CA ALA A 81 2.12 2.18 17.94
C ALA A 81 2.57 2.82 16.63
N CYS A 82 2.22 2.19 15.51
CA CYS A 82 2.37 2.80 14.20
C CYS A 82 1.26 2.31 13.29
N VAL A 83 0.84 3.17 12.38
CA VAL A 83 -0.07 2.86 11.29
C VAL A 83 0.52 3.37 9.99
N VAL A 84 0.48 2.54 8.96
CA VAL A 84 0.90 2.85 7.61
C VAL A 84 -0.22 2.53 6.62
N VAL A 85 -0.32 3.37 5.60
CA VAL A 85 -1.26 3.24 4.50
C VAL A 85 -0.45 3.11 3.22
N ALA A 86 -0.68 2.02 2.48
CA ALA A 86 -0.13 1.86 1.14
C ALA A 86 -1.08 2.50 0.14
N ARG A 87 -0.56 3.36 -0.73
CA ARG A 87 -1.29 3.99 -1.83
C ARG A 87 -0.73 3.54 -3.17
N HIS A 88 -1.64 3.27 -4.09
CA HIS A 88 -1.33 3.04 -5.49
C HIS A 88 -2.14 4.02 -6.34
N THR A 89 -1.46 4.79 -7.19
CA THR A 89 -2.12 5.81 -8.04
C THR A 89 -3.03 6.79 -7.26
N GLY A 90 -2.68 7.10 -6.02
CA GLY A 90 -3.42 8.01 -5.12
C GLY A 90 -4.51 7.35 -4.28
N ALA A 91 -4.98 6.16 -4.64
CA ALA A 91 -5.98 5.40 -3.89
C ALA A 91 -5.32 4.51 -2.83
N VAL A 92 -5.99 4.29 -1.70
CA VAL A 92 -5.57 3.29 -0.70
C VAL A 92 -5.61 1.90 -1.30
N ALA A 93 -4.46 1.23 -1.29
CA ALA A 93 -4.25 -0.14 -1.77
C ALA A 93 -3.99 -1.12 -0.61
N GLY A 94 -3.67 -0.61 0.57
CA GLY A 94 -3.38 -1.45 1.72
C GLY A 94 -3.20 -0.68 3.01
N PHE A 95 -3.18 -1.43 4.11
CA PHE A 95 -3.15 -0.91 5.46
C PHE A 95 -2.41 -1.88 6.37
N GLY A 96 -1.59 -1.33 7.26
CA GLY A 96 -0.91 -2.11 8.28
C GLY A 96 -0.73 -1.27 9.54
N TYR A 97 -0.80 -1.92 10.69
CA TYR A 97 -0.50 -1.27 11.96
C TYR A 97 0.15 -2.25 12.94
N TRP A 98 0.85 -1.70 13.91
CA TRP A 98 1.32 -2.44 15.08
C TRP A 98 1.08 -1.61 16.33
N ARG A 99 0.97 -2.31 17.47
CA ARG A 99 0.90 -1.72 18.80
C ARG A 99 1.70 -2.57 19.78
N ARG A 100 2.41 -1.94 20.71
CA ARG A 100 3.05 -2.62 21.83
C ARG A 100 1.96 -3.00 22.83
N HIS A 101 1.98 -4.26 23.28
CA HIS A 101 1.21 -4.70 24.43
C HIS A 101 2.11 -4.61 25.68
N ALA A 102 1.55 -4.11 26.77
CA ALA A 102 2.24 -3.96 28.05
C ALA A 102 2.53 -5.31 28.72
#